data_AF-A0AAX3PN73-F1
#
_entry.id   AF-A0AAX3PN73-F1
#
_cell.length_a   1.000
_cell.length_b   1.000
_cell.length_c   1.000
_cell.angle_alpha   90.00
_cell.angle_beta   90.00
_cell.angle_gamma   90.00
#
_symmetry.space_group_name_H-M   'P 1'
#
loop_
_entity.id
_entity.type
_entity.pdbx_description
1 polymer ?
#
loop_
_entity_poly.entity_id
_entity_poly.type
_entity_poly.pdbx_seq_one_letter_code
_entity_poly.pdbx_strand_id
1 'polypeptide(L)'
;MADSEKHALVAEKQAPKRGRGRPKCFDEQQALQKAMLLFWEYGYESTSMSDLTKALNLTAPSIYSSFGDKSQLFHACLEYYLKHEACPLEVIFQQAKTAKIAIEIYLYENLKKLVQQNKPTGCMLVTATMNCSQEHAPIQHDLLLKRQQVKENIYQRLQQGVKEGDLNPHANIQAMTDYYSTVIQGLTMQARDGVSAEQLQSVVTLAIKTWELF
;
A
#
# COMPACT_ATOMS: atom_id res chain seq x y z
N MET A 1 34.16 54.51 -13.21
CA MET A 1 35.19 53.54 -13.62
C MET A 1 35.94 53.18 -12.36
N ALA A 2 35.67 52.00 -11.79
CA ALA A 2 36.58 50.83 -11.75
C ALA A 2 37.81 51.13 -10.87
N ASP A 3 38.26 50.34 -9.89
CA ASP A 3 38.22 48.89 -9.63
C ASP A 3 38.62 48.70 -8.14
N SER A 4 37.96 47.83 -7.37
CA SER A 4 38.47 46.52 -6.86
C SER A 4 39.80 46.52 -6.08
N GLU A 5 39.76 46.07 -4.83
CA GLU A 5 40.46 44.85 -4.29
C GLU A 5 40.33 44.79 -2.75
N LYS A 6 39.42 43.96 -2.23
CA LYS A 6 39.65 42.59 -1.70
C LYS A 6 40.47 42.53 -0.39
N HIS A 7 39.76 42.37 0.72
CA HIS A 7 40.25 41.62 1.88
C HIS A 7 39.29 40.46 2.15
N ALA A 8 39.85 39.25 2.12
CA ALA A 8 39.16 37.99 2.21
C ALA A 8 38.79 37.67 3.67
N LEU A 9 37.51 37.40 3.92
CA LEU A 9 37.04 36.71 5.11
C LEU A 9 36.96 35.22 4.79
N VAL A 10 37.84 34.44 5.40
CA VAL A 10 37.83 32.97 5.34
C VAL A 10 36.70 32.48 6.23
N ALA A 11 35.64 31.93 5.63
CA ALA A 11 34.58 31.23 6.34
C ALA A 11 35.03 29.79 6.65
N GLU A 12 35.17 29.47 7.93
CA GLU A 12 35.39 28.10 8.41
C GLU A 12 34.17 27.22 8.06
N LYS A 13 34.38 26.22 7.20
CA LYS A 13 33.42 25.13 6.98
C LYS A 13 33.43 24.22 8.21
N GLN A 14 32.37 24.26 9.02
CA GLN A 14 32.12 23.25 10.04
C GLN A 14 31.83 21.89 9.37
N ALA A 15 32.61 20.88 9.72
CA ALA A 15 32.41 19.49 9.31
C ALA A 15 31.18 18.88 9.99
N PRO A 16 30.42 18.01 9.32
CA PRO A 16 29.24 17.38 9.91
C PRO A 16 29.63 16.47 11.09
N LYS A 17 28.93 16.62 12.22
CA LYS A 17 29.06 15.75 13.40
C LYS A 17 28.72 14.31 13.00
N ARG A 18 29.72 13.44 12.97
CA ARG A 18 29.55 11.99 12.81
C ARG A 18 28.82 11.44 14.04
N GLY A 19 27.59 10.96 13.86
CA GLY A 19 26.88 10.21 14.90
C GLY A 19 27.70 8.99 15.34
N ARG A 20 27.69 8.68 16.65
CA ARG A 20 28.33 7.47 17.20
C ARG A 20 27.52 6.25 16.76
N GLY A 21 28.01 5.56 15.74
CA GLY A 21 27.53 4.26 15.27
C GLY A 21 28.37 3.82 14.07
N ARG A 22 28.69 2.52 13.99
CA ARG A 22 29.30 1.94 12.77
C ARG A 22 28.38 2.28 11.58
N PRO A 23 28.90 2.75 10.44
CA PRO A 23 28.08 3.03 9.27
C PRO A 23 27.20 1.82 8.95
N LYS A 24 25.90 2.03 8.71
CA LYS A 24 24.99 0.96 8.28
C LYS A 24 25.54 0.39 6.98
N CYS A 25 25.94 -0.89 6.98
CA CYS A 25 26.59 -1.54 5.85
C CYS A 25 25.61 -2.06 4.78
N PHE A 26 24.32 -1.72 4.88
CA PHE A 26 23.29 -2.22 3.97
C PHE A 26 22.29 -1.12 3.61
N ASP A 27 21.61 -1.29 2.48
CA ASP A 27 20.54 -0.41 2.02
C ASP A 27 19.23 -0.79 2.72
N GLU A 28 18.73 0.12 3.57
CA GLU A 28 17.52 -0.11 4.35
C GLU A 28 16.26 -0.22 3.49
N GLN A 29 16.18 0.50 2.36
CA GLN A 29 15.02 0.44 1.49
C GLN A 29 14.97 -0.90 0.76
N GLN A 30 16.12 -1.40 0.28
CA GLN A 30 16.19 -2.74 -0.31
C GLN A 30 15.87 -3.83 0.72
N ALA A 31 16.33 -3.69 1.96
CA ALA A 31 15.99 -4.61 3.02
C ALA A 31 14.48 -4.58 3.33
N LEU A 32 13.88 -3.39 3.40
CA LEU A 32 12.46 -3.23 3.66
C LEU A 32 11.58 -3.81 2.54
N GLN A 33 11.97 -3.61 1.28
CA GLN A 33 11.29 -4.19 0.12
C GLN A 33 11.31 -5.71 0.17
N LYS A 34 12.48 -6.32 0.46
CA LYS A 34 12.60 -7.79 0.56
C LYS A 34 11.77 -8.36 1.73
N ALA A 35 11.80 -7.70 2.89
CA ALA A 35 10.98 -8.10 4.03
C ALA A 35 9.50 -7.99 3.70
N MET A 36 9.08 -6.92 3.01
CA MET A 36 7.71 -6.69 2.57
C MET A 36 7.23 -7.81 1.65
N LEU A 37 8.04 -8.22 0.65
CA LEU A 37 7.70 -9.33 -0.24
C LEU A 37 7.55 -10.65 0.52
N LEU A 38 8.42 -10.91 1.51
CA LEU A 38 8.34 -12.11 2.33
C LEU A 38 7.05 -12.15 3.17
N PHE A 39 6.72 -11.03 3.81
CA PHE A 39 5.48 -10.90 4.57
C PHE A 39 4.23 -10.94 3.70
N TRP A 40 4.28 -10.44 2.47
CA TRP A 40 3.17 -10.50 1.53
C TRP A 40 2.93 -11.94 1.07
N GLU A 41 3.99 -12.69 0.75
CA GLU A 41 3.88 -14.09 0.33
C GLU A 41 3.39 -15.01 1.46
N TYR A 42 4.03 -14.94 2.62
CA TYR A 42 3.84 -15.94 3.69
C TYR A 42 2.96 -15.46 4.85
N GLY A 43 2.67 -14.17 4.92
CA GLY A 43 1.96 -13.54 6.03
C GLY A 43 2.84 -13.23 7.23
N TYR A 44 2.29 -12.46 8.17
CA TYR A 44 3.01 -12.01 9.37
C TYR A 44 3.45 -13.19 10.23
N GLU A 45 2.53 -14.06 10.62
CA GLU A 45 2.76 -15.12 11.60
C GLU A 45 3.77 -16.16 11.10
N SER A 46 3.58 -16.66 9.88
CA SER A 46 4.42 -17.68 9.26
C SER A 46 5.85 -17.23 8.96
N THR A 47 6.11 -15.92 8.95
CA THR A 47 7.44 -15.38 8.65
C THR A 47 8.26 -15.24 9.93
N SER A 48 9.25 -16.10 10.17
CA SER A 48 10.07 -16.02 11.39
C SER A 48 11.19 -14.97 11.28
N MET A 49 11.78 -14.59 12.42
CA MET A 49 13.00 -13.77 12.42
C MET A 49 14.17 -14.47 11.72
N SER A 50 14.20 -15.80 11.70
CA SER A 50 15.22 -16.56 10.96
C SER A 50 15.03 -16.47 9.46
N ASP A 51 13.79 -16.45 8.99
CA ASP A 51 13.50 -16.30 7.56
C ASP A 51 13.89 -14.89 7.09
N LEU A 52 13.60 -13.87 7.92
CA LEU A 52 14.01 -12.49 7.67
C LEU A 52 15.54 -12.34 7.63
N THR A 53 16.29 -12.90 8.58
CA THR A 53 17.76 -12.79 8.55
C THR A 53 18.36 -13.41 7.29
N LYS A 54 17.83 -14.59 6.88
CA LYS A 54 18.25 -15.26 5.64
C LYS A 54 17.90 -14.45 4.40
N ALA A 55 16.65 -14.01 4.26
CA ALA A 55 16.16 -13.29 3.08
C ALA A 55 16.84 -11.92 2.90
N LEU A 56 17.11 -11.23 4.01
CA LEU A 56 17.75 -9.92 4.01
C LEU A 56 19.28 -9.99 3.93
N ASN A 57 19.86 -11.17 4.18
CA ASN A 57 21.30 -11.36 4.39
C ASN A 57 21.85 -10.44 5.50
N LEU A 58 21.11 -10.37 6.61
CA LEU A 58 21.42 -9.53 7.78
C LEU A 58 21.40 -10.36 9.06
N THR A 59 22.14 -9.91 10.07
CA THR A 59 22.05 -10.50 11.41
C THR A 59 20.81 -9.99 12.15
N ALA A 60 20.28 -10.78 13.10
CA ALA A 60 19.13 -10.36 13.90
C ALA A 60 19.40 -9.03 14.65
N PRO A 61 20.58 -8.81 15.29
CA PRO A 61 20.90 -7.52 15.89
C PRO A 61 20.84 -6.34 14.89
N SER A 62 21.27 -6.54 13.63
CA SER A 62 21.19 -5.50 12.60
C SER A 62 19.74 -5.13 12.28
N ILE A 63 18.87 -6.13 12.14
CA ILE A 63 17.43 -5.92 11.92
C ILE A 63 16.82 -5.18 13.11
N TYR A 64 17.04 -5.67 14.33
CA TYR A 64 16.50 -5.05 15.55
C TYR A 64 16.96 -3.60 15.73
N SER A 65 18.24 -3.31 15.47
CA SER A 65 18.78 -1.95 15.60
C SER A 65 18.23 -0.97 14.56
N SER A 66 17.73 -1.46 13.41
CA SER A 66 17.32 -0.63 12.28
C SER A 66 15.80 -0.47 12.18
N PHE A 67 15.06 -1.54 12.45
CA PHE A 67 13.62 -1.61 12.26
C PHE A 67 12.85 -1.92 13.55
N GLY A 68 13.56 -2.17 14.65
CA GLY A 68 12.94 -2.61 15.89
C GLY A 68 12.51 -4.08 15.83
N ASP A 69 11.45 -4.43 16.55
CA ASP A 69 10.95 -5.81 16.56
C ASP A 69 10.26 -6.22 15.24
N LYS A 70 9.83 -7.49 15.15
CA LYS A 70 9.13 -8.02 13.97
C LYS A 70 7.85 -7.25 13.65
N SER A 71 7.11 -6.81 14.68
CA SER A 71 5.89 -6.01 14.52
C SER A 71 6.22 -4.65 13.90
N GLN A 72 7.22 -3.95 14.44
CA GLN A 72 7.66 -2.65 13.92
C GLN A 72 8.18 -2.75 12.48
N LEU A 73 8.96 -3.78 12.17
CA LEU A 73 9.36 -4.07 10.79
C LEU A 73 8.16 -4.34 9.89
N PHE A 74 7.19 -5.14 10.33
CA PHE A 74 5.98 -5.42 9.56
C PHE A 74 5.18 -4.15 9.26
N HIS A 75 5.01 -3.26 10.25
CA HIS A 75 4.37 -1.95 10.04
C HIS A 75 5.12 -1.11 9.01
N ALA A 76 6.45 -1.05 9.11
CA ALA A 76 7.26 -0.35 8.11
C ALA A 76 7.08 -0.96 6.70
N CYS A 77 6.97 -2.29 6.60
CA CYS A 77 6.67 -2.98 5.34
C CYS A 77 5.27 -2.65 4.81
N LEU A 78 4.25 -2.54 5.67
CA LEU A 78 2.90 -2.13 5.27
C LEU A 78 2.89 -0.70 4.72
N GLU A 79 3.57 0.23 5.38
CA GLU A 79 3.68 1.62 4.90
C GLU A 79 4.43 1.68 3.56
N TYR A 80 5.50 0.90 3.41
CA TYR A 80 6.20 0.77 2.14
C TYR A 80 5.28 0.19 1.05
N TYR A 81 4.54 -0.88 1.34
CA TYR A 81 3.57 -1.47 0.44
C TYR A 81 2.50 -0.46 0.01
N LEU A 82 1.89 0.25 0.94
CA LEU A 82 0.86 1.26 0.67
C LEU A 82 1.38 2.37 -0.25
N LYS A 83 2.62 2.79 -0.07
CA LYS A 83 3.23 3.88 -0.83
C LYS A 83 3.70 3.47 -2.23
N HIS A 84 4.19 2.24 -2.39
CA HIS A 84 4.92 1.85 -3.60
C HIS A 84 4.21 0.76 -4.42
N GLU A 85 3.43 -0.09 -3.77
CA GLU A 85 2.88 -1.30 -4.37
C GLU A 85 1.36 -1.28 -4.50
N ALA A 86 0.67 -0.74 -3.49
CA ALA A 86 -0.78 -0.63 -3.49
C ALA A 86 -1.29 0.28 -4.63
N CYS A 87 -2.57 0.10 -4.96
CA CYS A 87 -3.25 0.99 -5.89
C CYS A 87 -3.33 2.41 -5.29
N PRO A 88 -2.93 3.47 -6.02
CA PRO A 88 -2.83 4.84 -5.50
C PRO A 88 -4.20 5.53 -5.43
N LEU A 89 -5.10 4.99 -4.60
CA LEU A 89 -6.51 5.36 -4.55
C LEU A 89 -6.72 6.86 -4.34
N GLU A 90 -5.97 7.50 -3.43
CA GLU A 90 -6.12 8.93 -3.14
C GLU A 90 -5.86 9.79 -4.37
N VAL A 91 -4.79 9.49 -5.12
CA VAL A 91 -4.43 10.18 -6.34
C VAL A 91 -5.50 9.98 -7.41
N ILE A 92 -5.98 8.75 -7.58
CA ILE A 92 -7.05 8.42 -8.54
C ILE A 92 -8.30 9.22 -8.23
N PHE A 93 -8.75 9.23 -6.97
CA PHE A 93 -9.99 9.90 -6.58
C PHE A 93 -9.90 11.41 -6.66
N GLN A 94 -8.73 11.99 -6.39
CA GLN A 94 -8.49 13.43 -6.52
C GLN A 94 -8.46 13.90 -7.98
N GLN A 95 -7.90 13.09 -8.90
CA GLN A 95 -7.71 13.49 -10.29
C GLN A 95 -8.89 13.13 -11.21
N ALA A 96 -9.68 12.13 -10.83
CA ALA A 96 -10.81 11.68 -11.63
C ALA A 96 -11.95 12.71 -11.66
N LYS A 97 -12.37 13.08 -12.87
CA LYS A 97 -13.40 14.10 -13.12
C LYS A 97 -14.74 13.78 -12.49
N THR A 98 -15.14 12.51 -12.46
CA THR A 98 -16.44 12.08 -11.91
C THR A 98 -16.27 10.87 -11.02
N ALA A 99 -17.25 10.62 -10.13
CA ALA A 99 -17.24 9.45 -9.26
C ALA A 99 -17.20 8.13 -10.06
N LYS A 100 -17.91 8.06 -11.18
CA LYS A 100 -17.90 6.89 -12.09
C LYS A 100 -16.50 6.62 -12.62
N ILE A 101 -15.84 7.64 -13.16
CA ILE A 101 -14.48 7.54 -13.69
C ILE A 101 -13.50 7.15 -12.57
N ALA A 102 -13.67 7.71 -11.38
CA ALA A 102 -12.82 7.40 -10.22
C ALA A 102 -12.89 5.91 -9.86
N ILE A 103 -14.09 5.35 -9.75
CA ILE A 103 -14.31 3.92 -9.44
C ILE A 103 -13.83 3.04 -10.58
N GLU A 104 -14.07 3.41 -11.83
CA GLU A 104 -13.58 2.68 -13.01
C GLU A 104 -12.05 2.58 -13.03
N ILE A 105 -11.36 3.72 -12.93
CA ILE A 105 -9.88 3.74 -12.87
C ILE A 105 -9.42 2.92 -11.68
N TYR A 106 -10.05 3.09 -10.51
CA TYR A 106 -9.65 2.36 -9.32
C TYR A 106 -9.77 0.85 -9.47
N LEU A 107 -10.86 0.32 -10.03
CA LEU A 107 -11.02 -1.12 -10.24
C LEU A 107 -9.96 -1.69 -11.20
N TYR A 108 -9.72 -1.01 -12.33
CA TYR A 108 -8.72 -1.47 -13.31
C TYR A 108 -7.28 -1.34 -12.78
N GLU A 109 -6.93 -0.25 -12.10
CA GLU A 109 -5.61 -0.09 -11.49
C GLU A 109 -5.42 -1.07 -10.34
N ASN A 110 -6.47 -1.36 -9.56
CA ASN A 110 -6.40 -2.38 -8.52
C ASN A 110 -6.10 -3.75 -9.14
N LEU A 111 -6.81 -4.16 -10.18
CA LEU A 111 -6.56 -5.41 -10.90
C LEU A 111 -5.11 -5.54 -11.38
N LYS A 112 -4.56 -4.49 -11.99
CA LYS A 112 -3.14 -4.48 -12.44
C LYS A 112 -2.19 -4.69 -11.26
N LYS A 113 -2.54 -4.22 -10.07
CA LYS A 113 -1.73 -4.40 -8.86
C LYS A 113 -1.86 -5.79 -8.25
N LEU A 114 -3.04 -6.42 -8.36
CA LEU A 114 -3.30 -7.76 -7.82
C LEU A 114 -2.55 -8.87 -8.58
N VAL A 115 -2.30 -8.66 -9.88
CA VAL A 115 -1.61 -9.63 -10.75
C VAL A 115 -0.41 -8.96 -11.41
N GLN A 116 0.76 -9.14 -10.80
CA GLN A 116 2.03 -8.60 -11.31
C GLN A 116 3.04 -9.72 -11.49
N GLN A 117 3.80 -9.66 -12.58
CA GLN A 117 4.93 -10.57 -12.76
C GLN A 117 5.99 -10.30 -11.68
N ASN A 118 6.51 -11.36 -11.08
CA ASN A 118 7.57 -11.33 -10.05
C ASN A 118 7.17 -10.72 -8.69
N LYS A 119 5.87 -10.64 -8.38
CA LYS A 119 5.39 -10.26 -7.03
C LYS A 119 4.32 -11.24 -6.55
N PRO A 120 4.13 -11.38 -5.23
CA PRO A 120 3.02 -12.14 -4.68
C PRO A 120 1.68 -11.63 -5.23
N THR A 121 0.77 -12.56 -5.52
CA THR A 121 -0.57 -12.23 -6.02
C THR A 121 -1.47 -11.69 -4.91
N GLY A 122 -2.39 -10.80 -5.26
CA GLY A 122 -3.40 -10.26 -4.35
C GLY A 122 -2.97 -8.96 -3.67
N CYS A 123 -3.57 -8.65 -2.52
CA CYS A 123 -3.32 -7.43 -1.77
C CYS A 123 -2.76 -7.80 -0.40
N MET A 124 -1.62 -7.22 -0.01
CA MET A 124 -0.98 -7.50 1.27
C MET A 124 -1.89 -7.21 2.47
N LEU A 125 -2.71 -6.13 2.39
CA LEU A 125 -3.66 -5.77 3.45
C LEU A 125 -4.76 -6.82 3.70
N VAL A 126 -5.00 -7.70 2.74
CA VAL A 126 -5.97 -8.78 2.88
C VAL A 126 -5.24 -10.08 3.22
N THR A 127 -4.21 -10.40 2.45
CA THR A 127 -3.55 -11.71 2.46
C THR A 127 -2.62 -11.95 3.65
N ALA A 128 -1.94 -10.91 4.15
CA ALA A 128 -0.86 -11.08 5.12
C ALA A 128 -1.33 -11.54 6.52
N THR A 129 -2.62 -11.47 6.82
CA THR A 129 -3.18 -11.87 8.14
C THR A 129 -4.37 -12.82 8.05
N MET A 130 -4.67 -13.43 6.89
CA MET A 130 -5.88 -14.27 6.76
C MET A 130 -5.89 -15.48 7.70
N ASN A 131 -4.72 -16.04 8.03
CA ASN A 131 -4.57 -17.21 8.90
C ASN A 131 -3.90 -16.85 10.22
N CYS A 132 -4.14 -15.63 10.72
CA CYS A 132 -3.44 -15.14 11.89
C CYS A 132 -4.16 -15.55 13.19
N SER A 133 -3.42 -16.06 14.17
CA SER A 133 -3.92 -16.47 15.48
C SER A 133 -4.31 -15.28 16.35
N GLN A 134 -5.07 -15.54 17.41
CA GLN A 134 -5.53 -14.50 18.34
C GLN A 134 -4.37 -13.78 19.06
N GLU A 135 -3.20 -14.41 19.18
CA GLU A 135 -2.00 -13.83 19.78
C GLU A 135 -1.52 -12.58 19.02
N HIS A 136 -1.92 -12.43 17.76
CA HIS A 136 -1.58 -11.31 16.89
C HIS A 136 -2.78 -10.43 16.54
N ALA A 137 -3.82 -10.43 17.38
CA ALA A 137 -5.00 -9.58 17.22
C ALA A 137 -4.69 -8.09 16.96
N PRO A 138 -3.67 -7.45 17.57
CA PRO A 138 -3.32 -6.06 17.25
C PRO A 138 -2.98 -5.85 15.77
N ILE A 139 -2.17 -6.74 15.18
CA ILE A 139 -1.79 -6.67 13.75
C ILE A 139 -3.03 -6.81 12.86
N GLN A 140 -3.92 -7.74 13.20
CA GLN A 140 -5.16 -7.94 12.44
C GLN A 140 -6.06 -6.70 12.50
N HIS A 141 -6.13 -6.06 13.67
CA HIS A 141 -6.88 -4.82 13.89
C HIS A 141 -6.31 -3.67 13.05
N ASP A 142 -4.99 -3.50 13.01
CA ASP A 142 -4.35 -2.45 12.22
C ASP A 142 -4.64 -2.60 10.71
N LEU A 143 -4.60 -3.83 10.20
CA LEU A 143 -4.97 -4.10 8.81
C LEU A 143 -6.47 -3.88 8.56
N LEU A 144 -7.34 -4.22 9.53
CA LEU A 144 -8.77 -3.94 9.45
C LEU A 144 -9.02 -2.44 9.32
N LEU A 145 -8.37 -1.61 10.15
CA LEU A 145 -8.50 -0.15 10.08
C LEU A 145 -8.07 0.39 8.71
N LYS A 146 -6.97 -0.12 8.15
CA LYS A 146 -6.52 0.25 6.80
C LYS A 146 -7.54 -0.13 5.71
N ARG A 147 -8.15 -1.32 5.81
CA ARG A 147 -9.22 -1.74 4.88
C ARG A 147 -10.49 -0.88 5.04
N GLN A 148 -10.84 -0.52 6.27
CA GLN A 148 -11.96 0.39 6.55
C GLN A 148 -11.69 1.78 5.99
N GLN A 149 -10.47 2.30 6.08
CA GLN A 149 -10.11 3.58 5.49
C GLN A 149 -10.27 3.59 3.96
N VAL A 150 -9.86 2.51 3.28
CA VAL A 150 -10.09 2.37 1.83
C VAL A 150 -11.58 2.41 1.50
N LYS A 151 -12.40 1.69 2.27
CA LYS A 151 -13.86 1.69 2.11
C LYS A 151 -14.47 3.07 2.36
N GLU A 152 -13.99 3.77 3.38
CA GLU A 152 -14.41 5.14 3.68
C GLU A 152 -14.07 6.10 2.53
N ASN A 153 -12.88 5.97 1.95
CA ASN A 153 -12.52 6.82 0.80
C ASN A 153 -13.43 6.58 -0.41
N ILE A 154 -13.88 5.34 -0.65
CA ILE A 154 -14.89 5.01 -1.68
C ILE A 154 -16.21 5.72 -1.36
N TYR A 155 -16.68 5.59 -0.12
CA TYR A 155 -17.90 6.24 0.35
C TYR A 155 -17.86 7.75 0.14
N GLN A 156 -16.78 8.41 0.57
CA GLN A 156 -16.60 9.84 0.44
C GLN A 156 -16.56 10.28 -1.04
N ARG A 157 -15.90 9.53 -1.92
CA ARG A 157 -15.86 9.88 -3.35
C ARG A 157 -17.24 9.77 -4.01
N LEU A 158 -18.04 8.79 -3.62
CA LEU A 158 -19.42 8.64 -4.09
C LEU A 158 -20.33 9.75 -3.55
N GLN A 159 -20.23 10.09 -2.27
CA GLN A 159 -20.94 11.24 -1.69
C GLN A 159 -20.57 12.55 -2.40
N GLN A 160 -19.30 12.75 -2.73
CA GLN A 160 -18.84 13.89 -3.50
C GLN A 160 -19.49 13.91 -4.89
N GLY A 161 -19.59 12.76 -5.56
CA GLY A 161 -20.29 12.65 -6.85
C GLY A 161 -21.76 13.08 -6.79
N VAL A 162 -22.48 12.79 -5.70
CA VAL A 162 -23.85 13.29 -5.49
C VAL A 162 -23.87 14.82 -5.39
N LYS A 163 -22.95 15.39 -4.60
CA LYS A 163 -22.86 16.85 -4.39
C LYS A 163 -22.49 17.59 -5.69
N GLU A 164 -21.67 16.98 -6.52
CA GLU A 164 -21.21 17.53 -7.81
C GLU A 164 -22.22 17.32 -8.95
N GLY A 165 -23.25 16.49 -8.74
CA GLY A 165 -24.27 16.17 -9.75
C GLY A 165 -23.85 15.05 -10.71
N ASP A 166 -22.74 14.37 -10.46
CA ASP A 166 -22.23 13.23 -11.23
C ASP A 166 -22.97 11.91 -10.92
N LEU A 167 -23.68 11.86 -9.80
CA LEU A 167 -24.41 10.70 -9.32
C LEU A 167 -25.82 11.11 -8.90
N ASN A 168 -26.79 10.21 -9.11
CA ASN A 168 -28.18 10.42 -8.73
C ASN A 168 -28.30 10.82 -7.24
N PRO A 169 -29.01 11.91 -6.89
CA PRO A 169 -29.22 12.32 -5.50
C PRO A 169 -29.91 11.28 -4.61
N HIS A 170 -30.59 10.31 -5.22
CA HIS A 170 -31.27 9.21 -4.52
C HIS A 170 -30.48 7.89 -4.55
N ALA A 171 -29.26 7.88 -5.10
CA ALA A 171 -28.42 6.70 -5.13
C ALA A 171 -28.13 6.21 -3.69
N ASN A 172 -28.18 4.89 -3.50
CA ASN A 172 -27.82 4.29 -2.22
C ASN A 172 -26.29 4.17 -2.09
N ILE A 173 -25.66 5.24 -1.60
CA ILE A 173 -24.20 5.35 -1.48
C ILE A 173 -23.59 4.26 -0.62
N GLN A 174 -24.28 3.85 0.44
CA GLN A 174 -23.81 2.76 1.31
C GLN A 174 -23.77 1.44 0.53
N ALA A 175 -24.85 1.09 -0.17
CA ALA A 175 -24.91 -0.13 -0.97
C ALA A 175 -23.88 -0.14 -2.10
N MET A 176 -23.67 0.99 -2.79
CA MET A 176 -22.61 1.13 -3.79
C MET A 176 -21.22 0.91 -3.19
N THR A 177 -20.95 1.52 -2.04
CA THR A 177 -19.67 1.37 -1.33
C THR A 177 -19.42 -0.08 -0.96
N ASP A 178 -20.43 -0.74 -0.38
CA ASP A 178 -20.37 -2.14 0.03
C ASP A 178 -20.15 -3.06 -1.17
N TYR A 179 -20.86 -2.80 -2.28
CA TYR A 179 -20.72 -3.54 -3.52
C TYR A 179 -19.31 -3.45 -4.10
N TYR A 180 -18.80 -2.24 -4.35
CA TYR A 180 -17.46 -2.09 -4.95
C TYR A 180 -16.35 -2.60 -4.03
N SER A 181 -16.48 -2.39 -2.71
CA SER A 181 -15.55 -2.95 -1.73
C SER A 181 -15.54 -4.47 -1.75
N THR A 182 -16.71 -5.09 -1.89
CA THR A 182 -16.86 -6.56 -1.99
C THR A 182 -16.24 -7.08 -3.28
N VAL A 183 -16.48 -6.40 -4.42
CA VAL A 183 -15.86 -6.77 -5.70
C VAL A 183 -14.34 -6.76 -5.60
N ILE A 184 -13.73 -5.71 -5.03
CA ILE A 184 -12.26 -5.60 -4.89
C ILE A 184 -11.68 -6.69 -3.99
N GLN A 185 -12.34 -6.97 -2.87
CA GLN A 185 -11.93 -8.05 -1.97
C GLN A 185 -12.06 -9.42 -2.65
N GLY A 186 -13.14 -9.63 -3.42
CA GLY A 186 -13.34 -10.83 -4.23
C GLY A 186 -12.25 -10.99 -5.29
N LEU A 187 -11.92 -9.92 -6.04
CA LEU A 187 -10.82 -9.92 -7.01
C LEU A 187 -9.49 -10.29 -6.36
N THR A 188 -9.25 -9.84 -5.13
CA THR A 188 -8.03 -10.17 -4.38
C THR A 188 -7.93 -11.67 -4.10
N MET A 189 -9.02 -12.31 -3.70
CA MET A 189 -9.04 -13.76 -3.46
C MET A 189 -8.91 -14.55 -4.76
N GLN A 190 -9.65 -14.17 -5.80
CA GLN A 190 -9.59 -14.83 -7.10
C GLN A 190 -8.20 -14.73 -7.73
N ALA A 191 -7.54 -13.58 -7.61
CA ALA A 191 -6.14 -13.41 -8.04
C ALA A 191 -5.18 -14.36 -7.30
N ARG A 192 -5.38 -14.53 -5.99
CA ARG A 192 -4.61 -15.47 -5.18
C ARG A 192 -4.86 -16.93 -5.58
N ASP A 193 -6.08 -17.27 -5.98
CA ASP A 193 -6.45 -18.61 -6.45
C ASP A 193 -5.94 -18.90 -7.88
N GLY A 194 -5.27 -17.94 -8.52
CA GLY A 194 -4.66 -18.10 -9.84
C GLY A 194 -5.61 -17.88 -11.01
N VAL A 195 -6.75 -17.21 -10.79
CA VAL A 195 -7.65 -16.79 -11.88
C VAL A 195 -6.90 -15.83 -12.81
N SER A 196 -7.11 -15.99 -14.12
CA SER A 196 -6.37 -15.21 -15.12
C SER A 196 -6.75 -13.72 -15.07
N ALA A 197 -5.81 -12.86 -15.48
CA ALA A 197 -6.06 -11.42 -15.54
C ALA A 197 -7.24 -11.08 -16.47
N GLU A 198 -7.42 -11.80 -17.58
CA GLU A 198 -8.54 -11.62 -18.51
C GLU A 198 -9.89 -11.95 -17.86
N GLN A 199 -9.94 -13.01 -17.05
CA GLN A 199 -11.15 -13.38 -16.31
C GLN A 199 -11.49 -12.33 -15.24
N LEU A 200 -10.49 -11.88 -14.47
CA LEU A 200 -10.67 -10.79 -13.50
C LEU A 200 -11.11 -9.49 -14.18
N GLN A 201 -10.57 -9.20 -15.37
CA GLN A 201 -10.93 -8.01 -16.14
C GLN A 201 -12.40 -8.05 -16.57
N SER A 202 -12.90 -9.24 -16.91
CA SER A 202 -14.32 -9.44 -17.22
C SER A 202 -15.22 -9.13 -16.03
N VAL A 203 -14.80 -9.50 -14.81
CA VAL A 203 -15.51 -9.15 -13.56
C VAL A 203 -15.52 -7.63 -13.36
N VAL A 204 -14.38 -6.95 -13.55
CA VAL A 204 -14.31 -5.48 -13.46
C VAL A 204 -15.23 -4.81 -14.49
N THR A 205 -15.24 -5.29 -15.74
CA THR A 205 -16.12 -4.76 -16.78
C THR A 205 -17.60 -4.90 -16.40
N LEU A 206 -18.01 -6.03 -15.84
CA LEU A 206 -19.38 -6.22 -15.37
C LEU A 206 -19.69 -5.32 -14.17
N ALA A 207 -18.76 -5.17 -13.23
CA ALA A 207 -18.93 -4.29 -12.09
C ALA A 207 -19.13 -2.83 -12.50
N ILE A 208 -18.46 -2.35 -13.55
CA ILE A 208 -18.70 -0.99 -14.07
C ILE A 208 -20.03 -0.85 -14.78
N LYS A 209 -20.51 -1.91 -15.47
CA LYS A 209 -21.85 -1.88 -16.08
C LYS A 209 -22.97 -1.74 -15.06
N THR A 210 -22.78 -2.24 -13.82
CA THR A 210 -23.76 -2.05 -12.76
C THR A 210 -23.90 -0.61 -12.29
N TRP A 211 -23.01 0.30 -12.71
CA TRP A 211 -23.13 1.73 -12.40
C TRP A 211 -24.49 2.30 -12.80
N GLU A 212 -25.05 1.84 -13.92
CA GLU A 212 -26.35 2.31 -14.44
C GLU A 212 -27.56 1.88 -13.59
N LEU A 213 -27.35 1.03 -12.57
CA LEU A 213 -28.39 0.58 -11.66
C LEU A 213 -28.55 1.49 -10.43
N PHE A 214 -27.68 2.48 -10.24
CA PHE A 214 -27.64 3.39 -9.10
C PHE A 214 -28.04 4.82 -9.49
#